data_AF-A0A8H4X1V8-F1
#
_entry.id   AF-A0A8H4X1V8-F1
#
_cell.length_a   1.000
_cell.length_b   1.000
_cell.length_c   1.000
_cell.angle_alpha   90.00
_cell.angle_beta   90.00
_cell.angle_gamma   90.00
#
_symmetry.space_group_name_H-M   'P 1'
#
loop_
_entity.id
_entity.type
_entity.pdbx_description
1 polymer ?
#
loop_
_entity_poly.entity_id
_entity_poly.type
_entity_poly.pdbx_seq_one_letter_code
_entity_poly.pdbx_strand_id
1 'polypeptide(L)'
;MPPISYIDHVVTQAQSSPSMKSLERFIRRKAAHSSRIAIIDYAQDGALRCNNKPKVLENCDIDDLTKQPATDTMRLLLIEDISPQAMIVLGEACDINPNFFAGYVNLHISDKTKKGHASQSFMALESGEECLHLPYQQILDLRGTKLRRDIKDVLQTDSNISRGIEHLASLSGRHLGLAYATCSIMVKRFATYSICLILVDPLVTSAFETTRAGSRQRCYAKSLEADFKESELRRSMTSFKNNQTLLDGKSMLDNLLHSFQGATFPRDSAATSVFSDLCRYPIFTLIAHWNIYLRLVERISQHYKHSLEVTEAQLDDRHLIDLICWRRQISQTHRRVTILSEFVGSRIEQGYDSTTWQLLFSDIAKLQDQLQDYARLFEGMIILTESMVQNLDPRRSIFNDIYAAPVFYITILFVPMTFFTSLFKLRENNVLQRTSALPKRRFSQWYRNRAAPAIVPPIAPASLAYRTDSSNLGTFSVDRVKAEDSNSSLFGNPGSG
;
A
#
# COMPACT_ATOMS: atom_id res chain seq x y z
N MET A 1 35.06 -18.51 -10.52
CA MET A 1 35.13 -17.78 -11.80
C MET A 1 34.39 -16.47 -11.61
N PRO A 2 34.89 -15.34 -12.11
CA PRO A 2 34.13 -14.09 -12.09
C PRO A 2 32.83 -14.26 -12.92
N PRO A 3 31.71 -13.65 -12.51
CA PRO A 3 30.44 -13.76 -13.22
C PRO A 3 30.55 -13.17 -14.64
N ILE A 4 29.96 -13.85 -15.61
CA ILE A 4 30.03 -13.49 -17.05
C ILE A 4 28.97 -12.44 -17.41
N SER A 5 27.84 -12.43 -16.68
CA SER A 5 26.76 -11.44 -16.82
C SER A 5 26.29 -10.95 -15.45
N TYR A 6 25.56 -9.83 -15.42
CA TYR A 6 24.97 -9.33 -14.16
C TYR A 6 23.95 -10.28 -13.57
N ILE A 7 23.22 -11.00 -14.43
CA ILE A 7 22.27 -12.03 -14.01
C ILE A 7 23.03 -13.14 -13.27
N ASP A 8 24.16 -13.61 -13.80
CA ASP A 8 24.97 -14.64 -13.14
C ASP A 8 25.51 -14.15 -11.79
N HIS A 9 25.87 -12.87 -11.71
CA HIS A 9 26.29 -12.25 -10.46
C HIS A 9 25.17 -12.27 -9.42
N VAL A 10 23.95 -11.85 -9.79
CA VAL A 10 22.77 -11.89 -8.92
C VAL A 10 22.45 -13.32 -8.49
N VAL A 11 22.47 -14.27 -9.42
CA VAL A 11 22.18 -15.70 -9.13
C VAL A 11 23.21 -16.28 -8.16
N THR A 12 24.49 -15.97 -8.35
CA THR A 12 25.56 -16.43 -7.46
C THR A 12 25.37 -15.84 -6.06
N GLN A 13 25.07 -14.55 -5.95
CA GLN A 13 24.78 -13.91 -4.66
C GLN A 13 23.48 -14.43 -4.02
N ALA A 14 22.48 -14.83 -4.80
CA ALA A 14 21.23 -15.41 -4.30
C ALA A 14 21.41 -16.82 -3.70
N GLN A 15 22.46 -17.54 -4.09
CA GLN A 15 22.82 -18.81 -3.46
C GLN A 15 23.39 -18.60 -2.04
N SER A 16 24.16 -17.53 -1.84
CA SER A 16 24.76 -17.21 -0.53
C SER A 16 23.83 -16.41 0.39
N SER A 17 22.95 -15.57 -0.16
CA SER A 17 22.17 -14.59 0.61
C SER A 17 20.67 -14.70 0.35
N PRO A 18 19.83 -14.99 1.36
CA PRO A 18 18.39 -15.17 1.18
C PRO A 18 17.67 -13.89 0.75
N SER A 19 18.17 -12.71 1.14
CA SER A 19 17.62 -11.41 0.72
C SER A 19 17.68 -11.22 -0.79
N MET A 20 18.68 -11.77 -1.47
CA MET A 20 18.88 -11.61 -2.91
C MET A 20 17.90 -12.46 -3.75
N LYS A 21 17.22 -13.44 -3.16
CA LYS A 21 16.29 -14.35 -3.87
C LYS A 21 15.12 -13.63 -4.53
N SER A 22 14.62 -12.56 -3.94
CA SER A 22 13.53 -11.79 -4.55
C SER A 22 14.01 -10.99 -5.76
N LEU A 23 15.24 -10.48 -5.71
CA LEU A 23 15.87 -9.82 -6.86
C LEU A 23 16.07 -10.81 -7.99
N GLU A 24 16.61 -12.00 -7.69
CA GLU A 24 16.76 -13.06 -8.68
C GLU A 24 15.42 -13.41 -9.36
N ARG A 25 14.36 -13.58 -8.55
CA ARG A 25 13.02 -13.85 -9.07
C ARG A 25 12.46 -12.69 -9.90
N PHE A 26 12.76 -11.45 -9.52
CA PHE A 26 12.31 -10.26 -10.23
C PHE A 26 13.00 -10.12 -11.59
N ILE A 27 14.32 -10.23 -11.63
CA ILE A 27 15.13 -10.07 -12.85
C ILE A 27 14.78 -11.12 -13.92
N ARG A 28 14.38 -12.34 -13.52
CA ARG A 28 13.94 -13.39 -14.45
C ARG A 28 12.55 -13.16 -15.06
N ARG A 29 11.76 -12.19 -14.57
CA ARG A 29 10.41 -11.92 -15.07
C ARG A 29 10.44 -11.00 -16.30
N LYS A 30 9.38 -11.05 -17.09
CA LYS A 30 9.10 -10.01 -18.09
C LYS A 30 8.49 -8.79 -17.39
N ALA A 31 8.83 -7.60 -17.87
CA ALA A 31 8.18 -6.38 -17.44
C ALA A 31 6.66 -6.47 -17.67
N ALA A 32 5.88 -6.06 -16.68
CA ALA A 32 4.43 -5.92 -16.80
C ALA A 32 4.05 -4.54 -17.34
N HIS A 33 4.87 -3.53 -17.05
CA HIS A 33 4.65 -2.14 -17.40
C HIS A 33 5.94 -1.52 -17.96
N SER A 34 5.78 -0.48 -18.78
CA SER A 34 6.92 0.35 -19.20
C SER A 34 7.41 1.19 -18.03
N SER A 35 8.73 1.29 -17.88
CA SER A 35 9.34 2.24 -16.93
C SER A 35 9.31 3.65 -17.50
N ARG A 36 9.15 4.62 -16.62
CA ARG A 36 9.21 6.04 -16.96
C ARG A 36 10.53 6.62 -16.45
N ILE A 37 11.31 7.20 -17.36
CA ILE A 37 12.70 7.55 -17.09
C ILE A 37 12.89 9.04 -17.40
N ALA A 38 13.51 9.76 -16.47
CA ALA A 38 13.94 11.13 -16.69
C ALA A 38 15.45 11.25 -16.50
N ILE A 39 16.09 11.92 -17.46
CA ILE A 39 17.54 12.13 -17.47
C ILE A 39 17.81 13.63 -17.38
N ILE A 40 18.65 14.02 -16.43
CA ILE A 40 19.12 15.40 -16.26
C ILE A 40 20.64 15.37 -16.15
N ASP A 41 21.32 16.06 -17.07
CA ASP A 41 22.78 16.17 -17.06
C ASP A 41 23.19 17.55 -16.51
N TYR A 42 23.89 17.54 -15.38
CA TYR A 42 24.50 18.73 -14.77
C TYR A 42 25.97 18.82 -15.18
N ALA A 43 26.40 19.97 -15.68
CA ALA A 43 27.83 20.24 -15.82
C ALA A 43 28.44 20.52 -14.44
N GLN A 44 29.70 20.13 -14.21
CA GLN A 44 30.42 20.45 -12.96
C GLN A 44 30.50 21.97 -12.68
N ASP A 45 30.30 22.83 -13.68
CA ASP A 45 30.19 24.29 -13.50
C ASP A 45 28.94 24.73 -12.72
N GLY A 46 28.08 23.81 -12.28
CA GLY A 46 26.86 24.09 -11.49
C GLY A 46 25.74 24.77 -12.28
N ALA A 47 26.05 25.30 -13.47
CA ALA A 47 25.08 25.78 -14.43
C ALA A 47 24.39 24.60 -15.11
N LEU A 48 23.05 24.58 -15.05
CA LEU A 48 22.26 23.97 -16.10
C LEU A 48 22.78 24.57 -17.42
N ARG A 49 23.34 23.75 -18.32
CA ARG A 49 23.59 24.23 -19.68
C ARG A 49 22.26 24.80 -20.16
N CYS A 50 22.21 26.10 -20.47
CA CYS A 50 20.99 26.91 -20.62
C CYS A 50 19.96 26.40 -21.66
N ASN A 51 20.20 25.25 -22.29
CA ASN A 51 19.33 24.59 -23.27
C ASN A 51 18.91 23.16 -22.88
N ASN A 52 19.31 22.61 -21.73
CA ASN A 52 18.98 21.24 -21.33
C ASN A 52 17.66 21.19 -20.53
N LYS A 53 16.52 21.29 -21.21
CA LYS A 53 15.26 20.82 -20.62
C LYS A 53 15.42 19.34 -20.26
N PRO A 54 14.94 18.87 -19.09
CA PRO A 54 14.98 17.46 -18.76
C PRO A 54 14.37 16.64 -19.88
N LYS A 55 15.14 15.66 -20.37
CA LYS A 55 14.62 14.72 -21.35
C LYS A 55 13.84 13.68 -20.55
N VAL A 56 12.55 13.95 -20.34
CA VAL A 56 11.62 12.93 -19.83
C VAL A 56 11.32 12.01 -21.00
N LEU A 57 11.78 10.77 -20.88
CA LEU A 57 11.63 9.74 -21.87
C LEU A 57 10.63 8.73 -21.33
N GLU A 58 9.41 8.80 -21.87
CA GLU A 58 8.46 7.71 -21.73
C GLU A 58 8.83 6.63 -22.74
N ASN A 59 9.06 5.40 -22.28
CA ASN A 59 9.58 4.30 -23.09
C ASN A 59 10.99 4.58 -23.65
N CYS A 60 11.95 4.95 -22.78
CA CYS A 60 13.37 4.95 -23.16
C CYS A 60 13.73 3.66 -23.91
N ASP A 61 14.36 3.81 -25.08
CA ASP A 61 15.24 2.75 -25.54
C ASP A 61 16.33 2.58 -24.48
N ILE A 62 16.52 1.34 -24.06
CA ILE A 62 17.52 0.93 -23.05
C ILE A 62 18.92 1.50 -23.41
N ASP A 63 19.17 1.73 -24.69
CA ASP A 63 20.38 2.32 -25.24
C ASP A 63 20.65 3.76 -24.74
N ASP A 64 19.62 4.54 -24.39
CA ASP A 64 19.82 5.87 -23.80
C ASP A 64 20.37 5.79 -22.36
N LEU A 65 20.17 4.67 -21.66
CA LEU A 65 20.70 4.44 -20.30
C LEU A 65 22.20 4.11 -20.29
N THR A 66 22.71 3.53 -21.38
CA THR A 66 24.11 3.07 -21.49
C THR A 66 25.03 4.13 -22.08
N LYS A 67 24.49 5.19 -22.70
CA LYS A 67 25.28 6.30 -23.23
C LYS A 67 26.10 6.93 -22.12
N GLN A 68 27.42 6.92 -22.25
CA GLN A 68 28.27 7.61 -21.29
C GLN A 68 27.96 9.12 -21.31
N PRO A 69 27.80 9.76 -20.14
CA PRO A 69 27.65 11.20 -20.07
C PRO A 69 28.98 11.88 -20.45
N ALA A 70 28.93 13.17 -20.75
CA ALA A 70 30.14 13.93 -21.10
C ALA A 70 31.12 13.99 -19.92
N THR A 71 32.40 14.18 -20.21
CA THR A 71 33.42 14.41 -19.17
C THR A 71 33.01 15.57 -18.26
N ASP A 72 33.27 15.42 -16.97
CA ASP A 72 32.97 16.38 -15.91
C ASP A 72 31.49 16.74 -15.82
N THR A 73 30.63 15.76 -16.08
CA THR A 73 29.19 15.89 -15.87
C THR A 73 28.68 14.90 -14.84
N MET A 74 27.62 15.31 -14.16
CA MET A 74 26.85 14.50 -13.25
C MET A 74 25.49 14.23 -13.88
N ARG A 75 25.22 12.96 -14.17
CA ARG A 75 23.94 12.52 -14.70
C ARG A 75 23.02 12.10 -13.57
N LEU A 76 21.86 12.71 -13.50
CA LEU A 76 20.75 12.28 -12.65
C LEU A 76 19.77 11.43 -13.47
N LEU A 77 19.64 10.17 -13.07
CA LEU A 77 18.67 9.21 -13.62
C LEU A 77 17.55 9.02 -12.60
N LEU A 78 16.37 9.53 -12.92
CA LEU A 78 15.16 9.26 -12.13
C LEU A 78 14.31 8.22 -12.87
N ILE A 79 14.03 7.10 -12.21
CA ILE A 79 13.32 5.97 -12.81
C ILE A 79 12.12 5.62 -11.95
N GLU A 80 10.95 5.69 -12.56
CA GLU A 80 9.68 5.24 -11.99
C GLU A 80 9.30 3.87 -12.56
N ASP A 81 8.89 2.96 -11.67
CA ASP A 81 8.50 1.58 -11.98
C ASP A 81 9.53 0.82 -12.85
N ILE A 82 10.76 0.72 -12.34
CA ILE A 82 11.87 0.08 -13.06
C ILE A 82 11.53 -1.33 -13.52
N SER A 83 11.85 -1.63 -14.78
CA SER A 83 11.66 -2.94 -15.40
C SER A 83 12.85 -3.85 -15.10
N PRO A 84 12.65 -5.19 -15.11
CA PRO A 84 13.75 -6.15 -15.00
C PRO A 84 14.88 -5.90 -15.99
N GLN A 85 14.54 -5.54 -17.23
CA GLN A 85 15.49 -5.30 -18.32
C GLN A 85 16.34 -4.05 -18.05
N ALA A 86 15.72 -2.94 -17.67
CA ALA A 86 16.45 -1.72 -17.32
C ALA A 86 17.38 -1.94 -16.12
N MET A 87 16.96 -2.73 -15.14
CA MET A 87 17.77 -3.07 -13.96
C MET A 87 19.02 -3.87 -14.33
N ILE A 88 18.91 -4.87 -15.21
CA ILE A 88 20.07 -5.64 -15.71
C ILE A 88 21.05 -4.69 -16.41
N VAL A 89 20.56 -3.88 -17.33
CA VAL A 89 21.41 -3.03 -18.17
C VAL A 89 22.11 -1.96 -17.35
N LEU A 90 21.42 -1.34 -16.40
CA LEU A 90 22.04 -0.41 -15.46
C LEU A 90 23.07 -1.10 -14.56
N GLY A 91 22.74 -2.32 -14.11
CA GLY A 91 23.65 -3.17 -13.33
C GLY A 91 24.97 -3.40 -14.07
N GLU A 92 24.90 -3.78 -15.34
CA GLU A 92 26.06 -4.06 -16.20
C GLU A 92 26.81 -2.79 -16.59
N ALA A 93 26.11 -1.78 -17.09
CA ALA A 93 26.72 -0.57 -17.63
C ALA A 93 27.35 0.32 -16.55
N CYS A 94 26.80 0.31 -15.34
CA CYS A 94 27.25 1.17 -14.24
C CYS A 94 27.97 0.40 -13.12
N ASP A 95 28.16 -0.91 -13.25
CA ASP A 95 28.75 -1.79 -12.23
C ASP A 95 28.10 -1.58 -10.85
N ILE A 96 26.76 -1.70 -10.81
CA ILE A 96 25.95 -1.44 -9.61
C ILE A 96 25.90 -2.70 -8.75
N ASN A 97 26.27 -2.61 -7.48
CA ASN A 97 26.15 -3.74 -6.57
C ASN A 97 24.69 -4.26 -6.50
N PRO A 98 24.42 -5.56 -6.75
CA PRO A 98 23.07 -6.13 -6.65
C PRO A 98 22.35 -5.86 -5.33
N ASN A 99 23.09 -5.64 -4.23
CA ASN A 99 22.52 -5.31 -2.94
C ASN A 99 21.66 -4.04 -2.97
N PHE A 100 22.02 -3.04 -3.79
CA PHE A 100 21.20 -1.84 -3.96
C PHE A 100 19.83 -2.17 -4.55
N PHE A 101 19.78 -2.92 -5.66
CA PHE A 101 18.50 -3.33 -6.24
C PHE A 101 17.75 -4.32 -5.36
N ALA A 102 18.46 -5.19 -4.63
CA ALA A 102 17.83 -6.07 -3.66
C ALA A 102 17.16 -5.29 -2.54
N GLY A 103 17.77 -4.20 -2.05
CA GLY A 103 17.17 -3.30 -1.05
C GLY A 103 15.92 -2.60 -1.59
N TYR A 104 15.91 -2.22 -2.87
CA TYR A 104 14.74 -1.62 -3.51
C TYR A 104 13.61 -2.64 -3.78
N VAL A 105 13.93 -3.84 -4.27
CA VAL A 105 12.94 -4.89 -4.57
C VAL A 105 12.39 -5.53 -3.29
N ASN A 106 13.24 -5.78 -2.29
CA ASN A 106 12.83 -6.36 -1.02
C ASN A 106 12.38 -5.31 -0.02
N LEU A 107 11.12 -4.89 -0.16
CA LEU A 107 10.41 -4.19 0.91
C LEU A 107 9.77 -5.16 1.91
N HIS A 108 10.31 -6.37 2.07
CA HIS A 108 9.59 -7.45 2.73
C HIS A 108 9.47 -7.21 4.24
N ILE A 109 8.46 -6.43 4.62
CA ILE A 109 7.89 -6.29 5.96
C ILE A 109 6.90 -7.45 6.13
N SER A 110 7.35 -8.70 5.96
CA SER A 110 6.49 -9.82 6.35
C SER A 110 6.84 -10.23 7.77
N ASP A 111 6.10 -9.60 8.66
CA ASP A 111 5.94 -9.93 10.06
C ASP A 111 5.12 -11.25 10.27
N LYS A 112 5.12 -12.16 9.28
CA LYS A 112 4.37 -13.43 9.39
C LYS A 112 5.12 -14.52 10.14
N THR A 113 6.33 -14.25 10.62
CA THR A 113 7.05 -15.20 11.46
C THR A 113 7.47 -14.53 12.76
N LYS A 114 6.87 -14.99 13.86
CA LYS A 114 7.53 -15.02 15.18
C LYS A 114 8.99 -15.43 14.94
N LYS A 115 9.92 -14.58 15.38
CA LYS A 115 11.39 -14.65 15.27
C LYS A 115 11.99 -13.82 14.13
N GLY A 116 12.51 -12.66 14.53
CA GLY A 116 13.85 -12.21 14.18
C GLY A 116 14.04 -11.57 12.81
N HIS A 117 14.78 -10.47 12.82
CA HIS A 117 15.36 -9.76 11.67
C HIS A 117 14.48 -8.68 11.02
N ALA A 118 13.94 -7.79 11.85
CA ALA A 118 13.79 -6.39 11.44
C ALA A 118 15.18 -5.72 11.51
N SER A 119 15.95 -5.75 10.41
CA SER A 119 17.14 -4.90 10.20
C SER A 119 17.73 -5.19 8.82
N GLN A 120 17.21 -4.58 7.74
CA GLN A 120 17.93 -4.49 6.45
C GLN A 120 17.55 -3.26 5.60
N SER A 121 16.82 -2.28 6.14
CA SER A 121 16.58 -1.03 5.41
C SER A 121 17.31 0.07 6.14
N PHE A 122 17.91 0.98 5.38
CA PHE A 122 18.83 2.04 5.79
C PHE A 122 20.29 1.61 5.91
N MET A 123 20.98 1.75 4.77
CA MET A 123 22.43 1.74 4.57
C MET A 123 23.14 0.39 4.50
N ALA A 124 23.59 0.05 3.29
CA ALA A 124 24.83 -0.69 3.12
C ALA A 124 25.95 0.34 2.91
N LEU A 125 26.57 0.80 4.00
CA LEU A 125 27.81 1.57 3.92
C LEU A 125 29.04 0.67 3.66
N GLU A 126 28.82 -0.62 3.45
CA GLU A 126 29.87 -1.65 3.46
C GLU A 126 30.73 -1.70 2.19
N SER A 127 30.48 -0.84 1.19
CA SER A 127 31.18 -0.92 -0.12
C SER A 127 31.70 0.42 -0.66
N GLY A 128 31.71 1.49 0.13
CA GLY A 128 32.11 2.83 -0.35
C GLY A 128 31.13 3.48 -1.35
N GLU A 129 30.00 2.84 -1.61
CA GLU A 129 28.90 3.38 -2.42
C GLU A 129 27.89 4.09 -1.51
N GLU A 130 27.63 5.37 -1.79
CA GLU A 130 26.65 6.15 -1.04
C GLU A 130 25.24 5.78 -1.55
N CYS A 131 24.55 4.92 -0.79
CA CYS A 131 23.18 4.49 -1.09
C CYS A 131 22.21 4.72 0.09
N LEU A 132 20.96 5.01 -0.24
CA LEU A 132 19.89 5.27 0.72
C LEU A 132 18.56 4.70 0.21
N HIS A 133 17.88 3.92 1.03
CA HIS A 133 16.54 3.41 0.77
C HIS A 133 15.55 4.06 1.73
N LEU A 134 14.54 4.71 1.18
CA LEU A 134 13.53 5.51 1.88
C LEU A 134 12.14 4.88 1.69
N PRO A 135 11.74 3.94 2.57
CA PRO A 135 10.41 3.35 2.53
C PRO A 135 9.34 4.33 3.01
N TYR A 136 8.22 4.40 2.29
CA TYR A 136 7.04 5.17 2.66
C TYR A 136 5.74 4.40 2.35
N GLN A 137 4.62 5.03 2.64
CA GLN A 137 3.29 4.48 2.42
C GLN A 137 2.47 5.48 1.61
N GLN A 138 1.79 5.00 0.57
CA GLN A 138 0.79 5.75 -0.17
C GLN A 138 -0.60 5.41 0.38
N ILE A 139 -1.42 6.43 0.61
CA ILE A 139 -2.76 6.26 1.18
C ILE A 139 -3.78 6.20 0.06
N LEU A 140 -4.55 5.11 0.02
CA LEU A 140 -5.45 4.77 -1.07
C LEU A 140 -6.91 4.72 -0.63
N ASP A 141 -7.81 5.22 -1.47
CA ASP A 141 -9.25 4.98 -1.42
C ASP A 141 -9.56 3.84 -2.41
N LEU A 142 -9.90 2.67 -1.87
CA LEU A 142 -10.27 1.46 -2.61
C LEU A 142 -11.77 1.51 -2.94
N ARG A 143 -12.15 2.44 -3.82
CA ARG A 143 -13.55 2.70 -4.15
C ARG A 143 -14.24 1.51 -4.82
N GLY A 144 -15.48 1.24 -4.42
CA GLY A 144 -16.44 0.44 -5.20
C GLY A 144 -16.17 -1.07 -5.27
N THR A 145 -15.09 -1.56 -4.67
CA THR A 145 -14.84 -2.99 -4.60
C THR A 145 -15.68 -3.57 -3.46
N LYS A 146 -16.60 -4.49 -3.79
CA LYS A 146 -17.17 -5.44 -2.82
C LYS A 146 -16.05 -6.39 -2.39
N LEU A 147 -15.03 -5.87 -1.71
CA LEU A 147 -13.95 -6.64 -1.13
C LEU A 147 -14.63 -7.65 -0.20
N ARG A 148 -14.46 -8.94 -0.51
CA ARG A 148 -14.90 -10.00 0.40
C ARG A 148 -14.19 -9.75 1.72
N ARG A 149 -14.96 -9.77 2.82
CA ARG A 149 -14.50 -9.41 4.17
C ARG A 149 -13.34 -10.27 4.71
N ASP A 150 -12.98 -11.35 4.00
CA ASP A 150 -11.92 -12.30 4.35
C ASP A 150 -10.57 -12.05 3.64
N ILE A 151 -10.42 -11.00 2.83
CA ILE A 151 -9.20 -10.76 2.05
C ILE A 151 -8.23 -9.88 2.85
N LYS A 152 -7.72 -10.38 3.98
CA LYS A 152 -6.68 -9.66 4.75
C LYS A 152 -5.30 -9.67 4.06
N ASP A 153 -5.12 -10.41 2.96
CA ASP A 153 -3.78 -10.87 2.56
C ASP A 153 -3.39 -10.84 1.06
N VAL A 154 -4.19 -10.28 0.14
CA VAL A 154 -3.90 -10.49 -1.30
C VAL A 154 -3.96 -9.27 -2.22
N LEU A 155 -4.13 -8.07 -1.69
CA LEU A 155 -4.04 -6.88 -2.54
C LEU A 155 -2.57 -6.53 -2.80
N GLN A 156 -2.24 -6.38 -4.07
CA GLN A 156 -0.92 -5.96 -4.53
C GLN A 156 -1.04 -4.79 -5.51
N THR A 157 -0.04 -3.92 -5.52
CA THR A 157 0.04 -2.81 -6.47
C THR A 157 0.26 -3.33 -7.88
N ASP A 158 -0.41 -2.71 -8.84
CA ASP A 158 -0.24 -2.99 -10.27
C ASP A 158 0.98 -2.25 -10.82
N SER A 159 2.17 -2.76 -10.50
CA SER A 159 3.49 -2.22 -10.85
C SER A 159 4.45 -3.35 -11.19
N ASN A 160 5.56 -3.06 -11.88
CA ASN A 160 6.61 -4.05 -12.18
C ASN A 160 7.08 -4.74 -10.89
N ILE A 161 7.30 -3.96 -9.83
CA ILE A 161 7.57 -4.47 -8.49
C ILE A 161 6.27 -4.42 -7.70
N SER A 162 5.58 -5.56 -7.61
CA SER A 162 4.33 -5.66 -6.86
C SER A 162 4.56 -5.48 -5.36
N ARG A 163 3.96 -4.44 -4.78
CA ARG A 163 4.00 -4.14 -3.35
C ARG A 163 2.71 -4.58 -2.69
N GLY A 164 2.80 -5.00 -1.43
CA GLY A 164 1.59 -5.32 -0.65
C GLY A 164 0.75 -4.09 -0.37
N ILE A 165 -0.56 -4.24 -0.40
CA ILE A 165 -1.51 -3.23 0.04
C ILE A 165 -2.22 -3.76 1.28
N GLU A 166 -2.06 -3.06 2.39
CA GLU A 166 -2.73 -3.38 3.62
C GLU A 166 -4.10 -2.70 3.67
N HIS A 167 -5.15 -3.50 3.75
CA HIS A 167 -6.52 -2.99 3.86
C HIS A 167 -6.77 -2.47 5.28
N LEU A 168 -7.31 -1.27 5.38
CA LEU A 168 -7.65 -0.63 6.64
C LEU A 168 -9.14 -0.74 6.93
N ALA A 169 -9.52 -0.63 8.21
CA ALA A 169 -10.93 -0.54 8.60
C ALA A 169 -11.64 0.60 7.86
N SER A 170 -12.91 0.38 7.51
CA SER A 170 -13.67 1.37 6.73
C SER A 170 -13.96 2.61 7.57
N LEU A 171 -13.45 3.76 7.14
CA LEU A 171 -13.71 5.05 7.81
C LEU A 171 -14.77 5.83 7.03
N SER A 172 -15.87 6.18 7.68
CA SER A 172 -16.94 7.00 7.08
C SER A 172 -17.47 6.40 5.76
N GLY A 173 -17.57 5.07 5.68
CA GLY A 173 -18.03 4.35 4.47
C GLY A 173 -17.00 4.27 3.32
N ARG A 174 -15.77 4.75 3.51
CA ARG A 174 -14.66 4.57 2.56
C ARG A 174 -13.82 3.37 2.94
N HIS A 175 -13.37 2.62 1.95
CA HIS A 175 -12.41 1.52 2.12
C HIS A 175 -11.01 2.07 1.91
N LEU A 176 -10.23 2.14 2.99
CA LEU A 176 -8.89 2.70 2.93
C LEU A 176 -7.86 1.59 2.75
N GLY A 177 -6.76 1.89 2.07
CA GLY A 177 -5.62 1.00 1.93
C GLY A 177 -4.30 1.74 2.10
N LEU A 178 -3.29 1.05 2.61
CA LEU A 178 -1.91 1.52 2.64
C LEU A 178 -1.09 0.68 1.67
N ALA A 179 -0.62 1.29 0.59
CA ALA A 179 0.34 0.66 -0.30
C ALA A 179 1.76 0.99 0.17
N TYR A 180 2.58 -0.03 0.35
CA TYR A 180 4.01 0.17 0.61
C TYR A 180 4.70 0.68 -0.65
N ALA A 181 5.58 1.66 -0.49
CA ALA A 181 6.39 2.21 -1.56
C ALA A 181 7.82 2.50 -1.09
N THR A 182 8.75 2.70 -2.01
CA THR A 182 10.13 3.09 -1.69
C THR A 182 10.72 4.04 -2.72
N CYS A 183 11.55 4.95 -2.21
CA CYS A 183 12.48 5.75 -2.98
C CYS A 183 13.91 5.29 -2.66
N SER A 184 14.71 4.92 -3.66
CA SER A 184 16.10 4.50 -3.46
C SER A 184 17.03 5.41 -4.22
N ILE A 185 18.10 5.83 -3.58
CA ILE A 185 19.06 6.79 -4.11
C ILE A 185 20.44 6.16 -4.03
N MET A 186 21.22 6.30 -5.07
CA MET A 186 22.62 5.88 -5.09
C MET A 186 23.43 6.84 -5.95
N VAL A 187 24.63 7.18 -5.50
CA VAL A 187 25.60 7.93 -6.30
C VAL A 187 26.81 7.05 -6.59
N LYS A 188 27.04 6.79 -7.87
CA LYS A 188 28.22 6.09 -8.39
C LYS A 188 29.14 7.11 -9.05
N ARG A 189 30.42 7.08 -8.68
CA ARG A 189 31.45 7.96 -9.26
C ARG A 189 32.34 7.14 -10.19
N PHE A 190 32.60 7.70 -11.36
CA PHE A 190 33.56 7.20 -12.34
C PHE A 190 34.72 8.18 -12.45
N ALA A 191 35.77 7.81 -13.19
CA ALA A 191 36.95 8.64 -13.36
C ALA A 191 36.64 10.01 -14.00
N THR A 192 35.66 10.05 -14.91
CA THR A 192 35.37 11.22 -15.74
C THR A 192 33.96 11.79 -15.55
N TYR A 193 33.08 11.12 -14.81
CA TYR A 193 31.70 11.55 -14.60
C TYR A 193 31.10 10.89 -13.35
N SER A 194 29.91 11.32 -12.95
CA SER A 194 29.15 10.67 -11.89
C SER A 194 27.71 10.40 -12.31
N ILE A 195 27.12 9.34 -11.76
CA ILE A 195 25.72 8.99 -11.98
C ILE A 195 25.02 8.94 -10.63
N CYS A 196 23.95 9.72 -10.50
CA CYS A 196 22.98 9.60 -9.42
C CYS A 196 21.76 8.84 -9.94
N LEU A 197 21.48 7.68 -9.34
CA LEU A 197 20.33 6.86 -9.65
C LEU A 197 19.28 7.03 -8.55
N ILE A 198 18.09 7.47 -8.93
CA ILE A 198 16.92 7.55 -8.06
C ILE A 198 15.83 6.64 -8.61
N LEU A 199 15.48 5.60 -7.84
CA LEU A 199 14.39 4.67 -8.15
C LEU A 199 13.17 5.02 -7.30
N VAL A 200 12.00 5.14 -7.92
CA VAL A 200 10.74 5.40 -7.22
C VAL A 200 9.65 4.44 -7.66
N ASP A 201 8.83 4.00 -6.72
CA ASP A 201 7.60 3.27 -7.04
C ASP A 201 6.56 4.22 -7.67
N PRO A 202 5.74 3.74 -8.63
CA PRO A 202 4.74 4.56 -9.29
C PRO A 202 3.61 4.97 -8.34
N LEU A 203 2.86 6.00 -8.73
CA LEU A 203 1.60 6.34 -8.06
C LEU A 203 0.59 5.20 -8.24
N VAL A 204 0.05 4.69 -7.14
CA VAL A 204 -0.88 3.56 -7.21
C VAL A 204 -2.26 4.01 -7.70
N THR A 205 -2.58 3.65 -8.95
CA THR A 205 -3.89 3.90 -9.59
C THR A 205 -4.77 2.65 -9.65
N SER A 206 -4.16 1.48 -9.53
CA SER A 206 -4.89 0.21 -9.45
C SER A 206 -4.15 -0.81 -8.61
N ALA A 207 -4.94 -1.71 -8.05
CA ALA A 207 -4.51 -2.85 -7.26
C ALA A 207 -5.05 -4.13 -7.91
N PHE A 208 -4.42 -5.26 -7.67
CA PHE A 208 -4.98 -6.56 -8.03
C PHE A 208 -5.12 -7.44 -6.81
N GLU A 209 -6.21 -8.19 -6.79
CA GLU A 209 -6.44 -9.30 -5.88
C GLU A 209 -6.12 -10.59 -6.62
N THR A 210 -5.25 -11.43 -6.04
CA THR A 210 -5.05 -12.79 -6.55
C THR A 210 -5.97 -13.73 -5.80
N THR A 211 -6.99 -14.26 -6.47
CA THR A 211 -7.89 -15.24 -5.82
C THR A 211 -7.17 -16.58 -5.62
N ARG A 212 -7.69 -17.44 -4.73
CA ARG A 212 -7.17 -18.81 -4.55
C ARG A 212 -7.18 -19.65 -5.83
N ALA A 213 -8.02 -19.28 -6.80
CA ALA A 213 -8.09 -19.92 -8.12
C ALA A 213 -7.06 -19.36 -9.12
N GLY A 214 -6.19 -18.44 -8.69
CA GLY A 214 -5.20 -17.77 -9.54
C GLY A 214 -5.78 -16.67 -10.44
N SER A 215 -7.08 -16.39 -10.36
CA SER A 215 -7.66 -15.28 -11.11
C SER A 215 -7.24 -13.95 -10.50
N ARG A 216 -6.85 -13.00 -11.35
CA ARG A 216 -6.51 -11.63 -10.93
C ARG A 216 -7.73 -10.75 -11.13
N GLN A 217 -8.24 -10.17 -10.05
CA GLN A 217 -9.29 -9.16 -10.12
C GLN A 217 -8.67 -7.79 -9.91
N ARG A 218 -8.86 -6.88 -10.87
CA ARG A 218 -8.37 -5.51 -10.77
C ARG A 218 -9.34 -4.66 -9.94
N CYS A 219 -8.78 -3.88 -9.06
CA CYS A 219 -9.44 -2.96 -8.14
C CYS A 219 -8.92 -1.55 -8.43
N TYR A 220 -9.82 -0.60 -8.68
CA TYR A 220 -9.41 0.78 -8.87
C TYR A 220 -9.05 1.41 -7.52
N ALA A 221 -7.91 2.09 -7.47
CA ALA A 221 -7.43 2.79 -6.29
C ALA A 221 -7.24 4.26 -6.62
N LYS A 222 -7.71 5.15 -5.75
CA LYS A 222 -7.44 6.58 -5.86
C LYS A 222 -6.50 7.00 -4.73
N SER A 223 -5.39 7.66 -5.06
CA SER A 223 -4.56 8.29 -4.02
C SER A 223 -5.37 9.37 -3.28
N LEU A 224 -5.39 9.27 -1.96
CA LEU A 224 -6.06 10.24 -1.08
C LEU A 224 -5.21 11.46 -0.77
N GLU A 225 -3.94 11.47 -1.16
CA GLU A 225 -3.01 12.57 -0.90
C GLU A 225 -3.51 13.90 -1.49
N ALA A 226 -4.17 13.85 -2.66
CA ALA A 226 -4.81 15.02 -3.27
C ALA A 226 -6.06 15.50 -2.48
N ASP A 227 -6.87 14.57 -1.96
CA ASP A 227 -8.11 14.87 -1.24
C ASP A 227 -7.82 15.52 0.13
N PHE A 228 -6.75 15.09 0.82
CA PHE A 228 -6.32 15.71 2.08
C PHE A 228 -5.88 17.18 1.87
N LYS A 229 -5.32 17.52 0.72
CA LYS A 229 -4.86 18.89 0.40
C LYS A 229 -5.98 19.88 0.09
N GLU A 230 -7.03 19.47 -0.62
CA GLU A 230 -8.15 20.36 -0.94
C GLU A 230 -8.85 20.87 0.34
N SER A 231 -8.84 20.05 1.40
CA SER A 231 -9.36 20.43 2.72
C SER A 231 -8.48 21.46 3.45
N GLU A 232 -7.18 21.53 3.16
CA GLU A 232 -6.22 22.47 3.75
C GLU A 232 -6.17 23.83 3.06
N LEU A 233 -6.38 23.88 1.74
CA LEU A 233 -6.55 25.14 1.00
C LEU A 233 -7.67 26.01 1.60
N ARG A 234 -8.59 25.40 2.36
CA ARG A 234 -9.63 26.09 3.13
C ARG A 234 -9.26 26.44 4.58
N ARG A 235 -8.16 25.94 5.16
CA ARG A 235 -7.90 26.04 6.61
C ARG A 235 -6.59 26.67 7.07
N SER A 236 -5.55 26.86 6.25
CA SER A 236 -4.33 27.49 6.76
C SER A 236 -3.54 28.28 5.73
N MET A 237 -3.59 29.62 5.85
CA MET A 237 -2.58 30.53 5.33
C MET A 237 -1.52 30.81 6.41
N THR A 238 -0.29 31.01 5.93
CA THR A 238 0.90 31.61 6.59
C THR A 238 1.99 30.63 7.09
N SER A 239 2.83 30.18 6.14
CA SER A 239 4.32 30.23 6.25
C SER A 239 5.05 29.36 5.21
N PHE A 240 4.38 28.41 4.54
CA PHE A 240 4.99 27.54 3.54
C PHE A 240 4.45 27.76 2.11
N LYS A 241 4.53 28.98 1.58
CA LYS A 241 4.03 29.24 0.21
C LYS A 241 4.88 28.61 -0.92
N ASN A 242 6.14 28.20 -0.67
CA ASN A 242 7.01 27.68 -1.73
C ASN A 242 7.12 26.14 -1.82
N ASN A 243 6.76 25.38 -0.78
CA ASN A 243 6.86 23.91 -0.77
C ASN A 243 5.51 23.19 -0.90
N GLN A 244 4.39 23.92 -0.92
CA GLN A 244 3.04 23.32 -0.93
C GLN A 244 2.64 22.73 -2.31
N THR A 245 3.35 23.10 -3.38
CA THR A 245 3.19 22.52 -4.73
C THR A 245 3.71 21.10 -4.87
N LEU A 246 4.45 20.58 -3.87
CA LEU A 246 5.26 19.36 -3.98
C LEU A 246 4.48 18.03 -4.01
N LEU A 247 3.15 18.01 -3.93
CA LEU A 247 2.35 16.78 -4.05
C LEU A 247 0.99 17.11 -4.68
N ASP A 248 0.97 17.55 -5.93
CA ASP A 248 -0.24 17.96 -6.68
C ASP A 248 -1.06 16.74 -7.19
N GLY A 249 -1.11 15.66 -6.41
CA GLY A 249 -1.57 14.35 -6.89
C GLY A 249 -0.68 13.75 -8.00
N LYS A 250 0.47 14.36 -8.25
CA LYS A 250 1.48 13.90 -9.21
C LYS A 250 2.38 12.84 -8.57
N SER A 251 2.98 12.00 -9.39
CA SER A 251 3.81 10.90 -8.88
C SER A 251 5.08 11.42 -8.20
N MET A 252 5.73 10.58 -7.39
CA MET A 252 6.98 10.97 -6.72
C MET A 252 8.05 11.43 -7.72
N LEU A 253 8.10 10.80 -8.90
CA LEU A 253 8.97 11.19 -10.00
C LEU A 253 8.74 12.63 -10.44
N ASP A 254 7.48 13.05 -10.64
CA ASP A 254 7.13 14.41 -11.05
C ASP A 254 7.55 15.45 -10.02
N ASN A 255 7.32 15.15 -8.74
CA ASN A 255 7.66 16.05 -7.65
C ASN A 255 9.18 16.23 -7.57
N LEU A 256 9.93 15.13 -7.72
CA LEU A 256 11.40 15.18 -7.77
C LEU A 256 11.89 15.91 -9.01
N LEU A 257 11.34 15.64 -10.19
CA LEU A 257 11.71 16.31 -11.44
C LEU A 257 11.56 17.82 -11.32
N HIS A 258 10.43 18.28 -10.77
CA HIS A 258 10.18 19.70 -10.52
C HIS A 258 11.21 20.27 -9.52
N SER A 259 11.53 19.56 -8.44
CA SER A 259 12.54 19.99 -7.47
C SER A 259 13.95 20.09 -8.07
N PHE A 260 14.34 19.13 -8.90
CA PHE A 260 15.67 19.09 -9.52
C PHE A 260 15.83 20.08 -10.68
N GLN A 261 14.74 20.44 -11.37
CA GLN A 261 14.75 21.48 -12.39
C GLN A 261 15.10 22.87 -11.85
N GLY A 262 14.70 23.18 -10.61
CA GLY A 262 15.01 24.45 -9.95
C GLY A 262 16.32 24.45 -9.16
N ALA A 263 17.03 23.32 -9.10
CA ALA A 263 18.21 23.16 -8.26
C ALA A 263 19.49 23.65 -8.97
N THR A 264 20.27 24.48 -8.27
CA THR A 264 21.67 24.77 -8.60
C THR A 264 22.57 24.00 -7.64
N PHE A 265 23.49 23.17 -8.17
CA PHE A 265 24.45 22.43 -7.36
C PHE A 265 25.76 23.23 -7.23
N PRO A 266 26.31 23.40 -6.01
CA PRO A 266 27.55 24.14 -5.81
C PRO A 266 28.75 23.48 -6.52
N ARG A 267 29.57 24.31 -7.17
CA ARG A 267 30.74 23.94 -7.98
C ARG A 267 31.86 23.22 -7.23
N ASP A 268 32.09 23.59 -5.96
CA ASP A 268 33.26 23.16 -5.17
C ASP A 268 32.90 22.17 -4.05
N SER A 269 31.75 21.52 -4.18
CA SER A 269 31.23 20.64 -3.15
C SER A 269 32.00 19.31 -3.14
N ALA A 270 32.79 19.06 -2.09
CA ALA A 270 33.46 17.78 -1.87
C ALA A 270 32.46 16.62 -2.08
N ALA A 271 32.87 15.53 -2.73
CA ALA A 271 32.04 14.38 -3.10
C ALA A 271 30.84 14.11 -2.17
N THR A 272 31.09 14.03 -0.87
CA THR A 272 30.15 13.74 0.22
C THR A 272 29.00 14.77 0.39
N SER A 273 29.21 16.02 0.00
CA SER A 273 28.19 17.08 0.01
C SER A 273 27.20 16.96 -1.14
N VAL A 274 27.64 16.50 -2.32
CA VAL A 274 26.76 16.32 -3.49
C VAL A 274 25.70 15.26 -3.23
N PHE A 275 26.07 14.13 -2.60
CA PHE A 275 25.10 13.10 -2.21
C PHE A 275 24.08 13.64 -1.21
N SER A 276 24.53 14.45 -0.25
CA SER A 276 23.67 15.09 0.74
C SER A 276 22.66 16.02 0.05
N ASP A 277 23.12 16.90 -0.83
CA ASP A 277 22.26 17.85 -1.56
C ASP A 277 21.21 17.15 -2.43
N LEU A 278 21.57 16.02 -3.05
CA LEU A 278 20.64 15.19 -3.81
C LEU A 278 19.60 14.51 -2.95
N CYS A 279 20.00 13.97 -1.79
CA CYS A 279 19.10 13.27 -0.88
C CYS A 279 18.07 14.19 -0.24
N ARG A 280 18.37 15.50 -0.18
CA ARG A 280 17.49 16.52 0.40
C ARG A 280 16.08 16.49 -0.19
N TYR A 281 15.92 16.46 -1.51
CA TYR A 281 14.59 16.55 -2.14
C TYR A 281 13.74 15.29 -1.94
N PRO A 282 14.27 14.06 -2.13
CA PRO A 282 13.57 12.85 -1.73
C PRO A 282 13.18 12.83 -0.26
N ILE A 283 14.05 13.28 0.65
CA ILE A 283 13.73 13.31 2.08
C ILE A 283 12.59 14.29 2.37
N PHE A 284 12.62 15.51 1.82
CA PHE A 284 11.50 16.45 1.96
C PHE A 284 10.19 15.89 1.44
N THR A 285 10.24 15.24 0.27
CA THR A 285 9.07 14.58 -0.32
C THR A 285 8.56 13.48 0.60
N LEU A 286 9.45 12.70 1.22
CA LEU A 286 9.12 11.62 2.15
C LEU A 286 8.45 12.14 3.42
N ILE A 287 8.98 13.20 4.02
CA ILE A 287 8.41 13.85 5.20
C ILE A 287 6.97 14.32 4.90
N ALA A 288 6.73 14.86 3.71
CA ALA A 288 5.38 15.24 3.30
C ALA A 288 4.43 14.02 3.25
N HIS A 289 4.87 12.87 2.73
CA HIS A 289 4.06 11.63 2.75
C HIS A 289 3.79 11.15 4.19
N TRP A 290 4.79 11.18 5.08
CA TRP A 290 4.60 10.78 6.48
C TRP A 290 3.72 11.75 7.27
N ASN A 291 3.73 13.05 6.96
CA ASN A 291 2.78 14.00 7.52
C ASN A 291 1.33 13.69 7.10
N ILE A 292 1.10 13.27 5.86
CA ILE A 292 -0.23 12.83 5.41
C ILE A 292 -0.63 11.54 6.15
N TYR A 293 0.30 10.61 6.33
CA TYR A 293 0.06 9.41 7.13
C TYR A 293 -0.32 9.73 8.58
N LEU A 294 0.37 10.68 9.23
CA LEU A 294 0.03 11.13 10.58
C LEU A 294 -1.39 11.67 10.70
N ARG A 295 -1.85 12.43 9.70
CA ARG A 295 -3.24 12.93 9.67
C ARG A 295 -4.27 11.81 9.56
N LEU A 296 -3.93 10.77 8.79
CA LEU A 296 -4.76 9.57 8.73
C LEU A 296 -4.82 8.90 10.11
N VAL A 297 -3.67 8.71 10.77
CA VAL A 297 -3.59 8.16 12.12
C VAL A 297 -4.40 8.97 13.13
N GLU A 298 -4.32 10.30 13.07
CA GLU A 298 -5.11 11.21 13.89
C GLU A 298 -6.62 10.94 13.70
N ARG A 299 -7.08 10.92 12.45
CA ARG A 299 -8.49 10.70 12.11
C ARG A 299 -8.98 9.33 12.56
N ILE A 300 -8.15 8.31 12.45
CA ILE A 300 -8.47 6.95 12.93
C ILE A 300 -8.55 6.92 14.45
N SER A 301 -7.62 7.58 15.15
CA SER A 301 -7.63 7.64 16.60
C SER A 301 -8.92 8.29 17.13
N GLN A 302 -9.38 9.37 16.49
CA GLN A 302 -10.64 10.03 16.80
C GLN A 302 -11.84 9.10 16.54
N HIS A 303 -11.82 8.35 15.44
CA HIS A 303 -12.88 7.40 15.11
C HIS A 303 -13.01 6.29 16.17
N TYR A 304 -11.88 5.67 16.56
CA TYR A 304 -11.91 4.63 17.60
C TYR A 304 -12.29 5.19 18.97
N LYS A 305 -11.82 6.38 19.33
CA LYS A 305 -12.20 7.04 20.57
C LYS A 305 -13.71 7.23 20.66
N HIS A 306 -14.33 7.80 19.61
CA HIS A 306 -15.78 7.97 19.56
C HIS A 306 -16.52 6.62 19.54
N SER A 307 -15.98 5.61 18.85
CA SER A 307 -16.59 4.27 18.82
C SER A 307 -16.59 3.62 20.20
N LEU A 308 -15.52 3.78 20.98
CA LEU A 308 -15.38 3.27 22.34
C LEU A 308 -16.32 3.99 23.31
N GLU A 309 -16.51 5.31 23.16
CA GLU A 309 -17.42 6.10 24.00
C GLU A 309 -18.91 5.75 23.76
N VAL A 310 -19.30 5.46 22.51
CA VAL A 310 -20.70 5.23 22.14
C VAL A 310 -21.13 3.77 22.28
N THR A 311 -20.20 2.82 22.20
CA THR A 311 -20.52 1.40 21.95
C THR A 311 -20.02 0.46 23.04
N GLU A 312 -20.32 0.74 24.31
CA GLU A 312 -19.97 -0.16 25.43
C GLU A 312 -20.56 -1.58 25.30
N ALA A 313 -21.58 -1.80 24.45
CA ALA A 313 -22.30 -3.08 24.32
C ALA A 313 -21.92 -3.95 23.09
N GLN A 314 -21.21 -3.43 22.08
CA GLN A 314 -20.89 -4.16 20.84
C GLN A 314 -19.41 -4.17 20.48
N LEU A 315 -18.52 -4.12 21.47
CA LEU A 315 -17.11 -4.37 21.23
C LEU A 315 -16.92 -5.82 20.76
N ASP A 316 -16.26 -5.95 19.62
CA ASP A 316 -15.93 -7.20 18.94
C ASP A 316 -14.40 -7.31 18.88
N ASP A 317 -13.86 -8.53 18.94
CA ASP A 317 -12.42 -8.84 18.90
C ASP A 317 -11.72 -8.20 17.69
N ARG A 318 -12.48 -7.92 16.64
CA ARG A 318 -12.01 -7.22 15.44
C ARG A 318 -11.48 -5.82 15.72
N HIS A 319 -12.14 -5.05 16.61
CA HIS A 319 -11.68 -3.70 16.97
C HIS A 319 -10.33 -3.76 17.69
N LEU A 320 -10.17 -4.74 18.58
CA LEU A 320 -8.91 -4.97 19.28
C LEU A 320 -7.79 -5.35 18.30
N ILE A 321 -8.05 -6.29 17.38
CA ILE A 321 -7.08 -6.69 16.35
C ILE A 321 -6.67 -5.49 15.50
N ASP A 322 -7.62 -4.65 15.08
CA ASP A 322 -7.34 -3.50 14.23
C ASP A 322 -6.54 -2.42 15.00
N LEU A 323 -6.85 -2.17 16.27
CA LEU A 323 -6.05 -1.28 17.13
C LEU A 323 -4.61 -1.78 17.32
N ILE A 324 -4.42 -3.09 17.55
CA ILE A 324 -3.09 -3.72 17.65
C ILE A 324 -2.32 -3.55 16.34
N CYS A 325 -2.97 -3.77 15.20
CA CYS A 325 -2.38 -3.54 13.88
C CYS A 325 -1.91 -2.10 13.72
N TRP A 326 -2.75 -1.12 14.05
CA TRP A 326 -2.40 0.30 13.99
C TRP A 326 -1.22 0.66 14.90
N ARG A 327 -1.23 0.21 16.16
CA ARG A 327 -0.10 0.40 17.08
C ARG A 327 1.20 -0.14 16.47
N ARG A 328 1.15 -1.33 15.86
CA ARG A 328 2.33 -1.95 15.24
C ARG A 328 2.82 -1.14 14.04
N GLN A 329 1.91 -0.70 13.17
CA GLN A 329 2.25 0.14 12.02
C GLN A 329 2.89 1.47 12.45
N ILE A 330 2.30 2.17 13.42
CA ILE A 330 2.87 3.42 13.97
C ILE A 330 4.27 3.17 14.51
N SER A 331 4.48 2.07 15.25
CA SER A 331 5.79 1.70 15.79
C SER A 331 6.81 1.42 14.69
N GLN A 332 6.40 0.77 13.59
CA GLN A 332 7.27 0.52 12.44
C GLN A 332 7.64 1.82 11.72
N THR A 333 6.68 2.72 11.50
CA THR A 333 6.93 4.04 10.92
C THR A 333 7.85 4.86 11.82
N HIS A 334 7.61 4.90 13.13
CA HIS A 334 8.50 5.57 14.10
C HIS A 334 9.95 5.11 13.96
N ARG A 335 10.19 3.78 13.92
CA ARG A 335 11.56 3.24 13.71
C ARG A 335 12.21 3.74 12.42
N ARG A 336 11.45 3.81 11.31
CA ARG A 336 11.97 4.32 10.03
C ARG A 336 12.35 5.80 10.12
N VAL A 337 11.52 6.59 10.80
CA VAL A 337 11.79 8.00 11.04
C VAL A 337 13.02 8.17 11.94
N THR A 338 13.19 7.33 12.96
CA THR A 338 14.40 7.33 13.81
C THR A 338 15.66 7.08 13.02
N ILE A 339 15.67 6.09 12.14
CA ILE A 339 16.87 5.82 11.34
C ILE A 339 17.14 6.96 10.36
N LEU A 340 16.10 7.57 9.79
CA LEU A 340 16.28 8.78 8.99
C LEU A 340 16.84 9.94 9.83
N SER A 341 16.38 10.11 11.07
CA SER A 341 16.88 11.13 11.99
C SER A 341 18.36 10.95 12.30
N GLU A 342 18.80 9.70 12.51
CA GLU A 342 20.22 9.37 12.70
C GLU A 342 21.03 9.70 11.45
N PHE A 343 20.52 9.35 10.27
CA PHE A 343 21.15 9.73 9.01
C PHE A 343 21.30 11.25 8.88
N VAL A 344 20.23 12.01 9.09
CA VAL A 344 20.26 13.48 9.02
C VAL A 344 21.19 14.07 10.09
N GLY A 345 21.15 13.54 11.31
CA GLY A 345 22.04 13.95 12.40
C GLY A 345 23.52 13.79 12.04
N SER A 346 23.89 12.63 11.46
CA SER A 346 25.26 12.39 10.99
C SER A 346 25.72 13.37 9.92
N ARG A 347 24.80 13.92 9.11
CA ARG A 347 25.11 14.95 8.10
C ARG A 347 25.32 16.32 8.73
N ILE A 348 24.57 16.66 9.78
CA ILE A 348 24.78 17.91 10.54
C ILE A 348 26.16 17.89 11.21
N GLU A 349 26.55 16.76 11.82
CA GLU A 349 27.86 16.60 12.46
C GLU A 349 29.04 16.72 11.48
N GLN A 350 28.83 16.33 10.21
CA GLN A 350 29.83 16.45 9.15
C GLN A 350 29.96 17.88 8.58
N GLY A 351 29.18 18.85 9.06
CA GLY A 351 29.33 20.26 8.72
C GLY A 351 28.69 20.70 7.39
N TYR A 352 27.76 19.92 6.81
CA TYR A 352 26.96 20.39 5.67
C TYR A 352 25.97 21.49 6.08
N ASP A 353 25.51 22.31 5.11
CA ASP A 353 24.62 23.47 5.26
C ASP A 353 23.72 23.38 6.51
N SER A 354 24.25 23.95 7.59
CA SER A 354 23.77 23.69 8.94
C SER A 354 22.30 24.09 9.08
N THR A 355 21.87 25.13 8.38
CA THR A 355 20.51 25.67 8.52
C THR A 355 19.44 24.77 7.92
N THR A 356 19.61 24.32 6.68
CA THR A 356 18.60 23.49 6.00
C THR A 356 18.49 22.11 6.65
N TRP A 357 19.62 21.49 6.99
CA TRP A 357 19.63 20.18 7.65
C TRP A 357 19.11 20.26 9.09
N GLN A 358 19.37 21.34 9.82
CA GLN A 358 18.78 21.56 11.15
C GLN A 358 17.26 21.73 11.09
N LEU A 359 16.74 22.47 10.11
CA LEU A 359 15.29 22.59 9.90
C LEU A 359 14.67 21.22 9.61
N LEU A 360 15.31 20.45 8.71
CA LEU A 360 14.88 19.09 8.39
C LEU A 360 14.88 18.18 9.62
N PHE A 361 15.95 18.24 10.42
CA PHE A 361 16.07 17.48 11.65
C PHE A 361 14.98 17.87 12.67
N SER A 362 14.69 19.16 12.80
CA SER A 362 13.61 19.65 13.68
C SER A 362 12.24 19.11 13.24
N ASP A 363 11.96 19.08 11.94
CA ASP A 363 10.70 18.55 11.41
C ASP A 363 10.61 17.03 11.57
N ILE A 364 11.71 16.30 11.41
CA ILE A 364 11.79 14.86 11.69
C ILE A 364 11.54 14.61 13.19
N ALA A 365 12.16 15.39 14.08
CA ALA A 365 11.96 15.24 15.52
C ALA A 365 10.50 15.45 15.94
N LYS A 366 9.84 16.48 15.40
CA LYS A 366 8.39 16.70 15.62
C LYS A 366 7.55 15.51 15.13
N LEU A 367 7.90 14.95 13.96
CA LEU A 367 7.22 13.79 13.41
C LEU A 367 7.37 12.57 14.33
N GLN A 368 8.55 12.35 14.92
CA GLN A 368 8.81 11.29 15.89
C GLN A 368 7.97 11.46 17.14
N ASP A 369 7.97 12.66 17.73
CA ASP A 369 7.19 12.98 18.92
C ASP A 369 5.70 12.71 18.69
N GLN A 370 5.15 13.17 17.57
CA GLN A 370 3.76 12.93 17.19
C GLN A 370 3.46 11.43 17.01
N LEU A 371 4.33 10.68 16.31
CA LEU A 371 4.17 9.23 16.17
C LEU A 371 4.20 8.51 17.52
N GLN A 372 5.08 8.94 18.42
CA GLN A 372 5.21 8.37 19.76
C GLN A 372 3.97 8.66 20.62
N ASP A 373 3.41 9.88 20.53
CA ASP A 373 2.18 10.24 21.21
C ASP A 373 0.99 9.42 20.70
N TYR A 374 0.85 9.26 19.38
CA TYR A 374 -0.17 8.38 18.83
C TYR A 374 0.05 6.92 19.24
N ALA A 375 1.29 6.42 19.25
CA ALA A 375 1.57 5.06 19.71
C ALA A 375 1.09 4.83 21.16
N ARG A 376 1.30 5.82 22.05
CA ARG A 376 0.79 5.79 23.43
C ARG A 376 -0.74 5.87 23.50
N LEU A 377 -1.36 6.70 22.66
CA LEU A 377 -2.83 6.79 22.58
C LEU A 377 -3.46 5.47 22.14
N PHE A 378 -2.92 4.83 21.10
CA PHE A 378 -3.39 3.52 20.67
C PHE A 378 -3.15 2.45 21.74
N GLU A 379 -2.04 2.51 22.48
CA GLU A 379 -1.82 1.60 23.60
C GLU A 379 -2.88 1.74 24.70
N GLY A 380 -3.22 2.98 25.07
CA GLY A 380 -4.30 3.25 26.02
C GLY A 380 -5.65 2.71 25.53
N MET A 381 -5.96 2.89 24.24
CA MET A 381 -7.19 2.36 23.63
C MET A 381 -7.21 0.82 23.61
N ILE A 382 -6.07 0.18 23.34
CA ILE A 382 -5.95 -1.29 23.39
C ILE A 382 -6.25 -1.81 24.79
N ILE A 383 -5.59 -1.25 25.81
CA ILE A 383 -5.80 -1.66 27.21
C ILE A 383 -7.26 -1.46 27.64
N LEU A 384 -7.86 -0.32 27.28
CA LEU A 384 -9.27 -0.05 27.56
C LEU A 384 -10.18 -1.08 26.88
N THR A 385 -9.94 -1.35 25.59
CA THR A 385 -10.72 -2.31 24.81
C THR A 385 -10.58 -3.72 25.37
N GLU A 386 -9.37 -4.16 25.71
CA GLU A 386 -9.11 -5.47 26.34
C GLU A 386 -9.88 -5.59 27.66
N SER A 387 -9.87 -4.55 28.50
CA SER A 387 -10.62 -4.55 29.76
C SER A 387 -12.14 -4.62 29.54
N MET A 388 -12.65 -3.92 28.51
CA MET A 388 -14.07 -3.95 28.15
C MET A 388 -14.48 -5.32 27.61
N VAL A 389 -13.68 -5.92 26.73
CA VAL A 389 -13.91 -7.28 26.19
C VAL A 389 -13.89 -8.32 27.31
N GLN A 390 -12.88 -8.28 28.20
CA GLN A 390 -12.80 -9.19 29.35
C GLN A 390 -13.97 -9.03 30.32
N ASN A 391 -14.55 -7.83 30.46
CA ASN A 391 -15.75 -7.62 31.28
C ASN A 391 -17.05 -8.05 30.56
N LEU A 392 -17.05 -8.05 29.24
CA LEU A 392 -18.19 -8.45 28.41
C LEU A 392 -18.27 -9.97 28.22
N ASP A 393 -17.15 -10.68 28.14
CA ASP A 393 -17.10 -12.14 28.01
C ASP A 393 -17.86 -12.91 29.10
N PRO A 394 -17.69 -12.63 30.41
CA PRO A 394 -18.47 -13.30 31.45
C PRO A 394 -19.96 -12.94 31.34
N ARG A 395 -20.30 -11.70 30.96
CA ARG A 395 -21.70 -11.30 30.74
C ARG A 395 -22.30 -12.01 29.54
N ARG A 396 -21.58 -12.15 28.43
CA ARG A 396 -22.00 -12.91 27.24
C ARG A 396 -22.15 -14.39 27.56
N SER A 397 -21.28 -14.98 28.38
CA SER A 397 -21.44 -16.35 28.87
C SER A 397 -22.73 -16.49 29.67
N ILE A 398 -22.99 -15.60 30.63
CA ILE A 398 -24.21 -15.61 31.45
C ILE A 398 -25.45 -15.42 30.58
N PHE A 399 -25.43 -14.49 29.61
CA PHE A 399 -26.55 -14.30 28.69
C PHE A 399 -26.75 -15.52 27.79
N ASN A 400 -25.68 -16.11 27.24
CA ASN A 400 -25.77 -17.32 26.45
C ASN A 400 -26.31 -18.49 27.29
N ASP A 401 -25.95 -18.60 28.56
CA ASP A 401 -26.51 -19.61 29.47
C ASP A 401 -28.01 -19.36 29.74
N ILE A 402 -28.42 -18.10 29.89
CA ILE A 402 -29.83 -17.70 30.06
C ILE A 402 -30.65 -17.97 28.79
N TYR A 403 -30.08 -17.80 27.59
CA TYR A 403 -30.78 -18.08 26.33
C TYR A 403 -30.68 -19.55 25.89
N ALA A 404 -29.63 -20.28 26.30
CA ALA A 404 -29.47 -21.70 26.04
C ALA A 404 -30.40 -22.54 26.93
N ALA A 405 -30.66 -22.12 28.17
CA ALA A 405 -31.53 -22.86 29.09
C ALA A 405 -32.96 -23.08 28.52
N PRO A 406 -33.68 -22.06 28.00
CA PRO A 406 -35.00 -22.25 27.37
C PRO A 406 -34.95 -23.17 26.14
N VAL A 407 -33.92 -23.06 25.30
CA VAL A 407 -33.75 -23.93 24.13
C VAL A 407 -33.51 -25.38 24.56
N PHE A 408 -32.73 -25.58 25.63
CA PHE A 408 -32.49 -26.89 26.23
C PHE A 408 -33.77 -27.48 26.83
N TYR A 409 -34.57 -26.68 27.54
CA TYR A 409 -35.88 -27.07 28.06
C TYR A 409 -36.86 -27.46 26.94
N ILE A 410 -36.95 -26.66 25.87
CA ILE A 410 -37.77 -26.97 24.70
C ILE A 410 -37.28 -28.27 24.06
N THR A 411 -35.98 -28.48 23.93
CA THR A 411 -35.41 -29.69 23.32
C THR A 411 -35.71 -30.93 24.17
N ILE A 412 -35.54 -30.87 25.50
CA ILE A 412 -35.87 -31.96 26.41
C ILE A 412 -37.37 -32.31 26.37
N LEU A 413 -38.25 -31.31 26.22
CA LEU A 413 -39.69 -31.54 26.27
C LEU A 413 -40.24 -32.07 24.93
N PHE A 414 -39.71 -31.58 23.81
CA PHE A 414 -40.23 -31.91 22.48
C PHE A 414 -39.53 -33.08 21.79
N VAL A 415 -38.25 -33.39 22.10
CA VAL A 415 -37.56 -34.56 21.50
C VAL A 415 -38.19 -35.90 21.91
N PRO A 416 -38.54 -36.16 23.19
CA PRO A 416 -39.25 -37.38 23.56
C PRO A 416 -40.65 -37.44 22.96
N MET A 417 -41.37 -36.31 22.92
CA MET A 417 -42.72 -36.25 22.35
C MET A 417 -42.73 -36.51 20.84
N THR A 418 -41.74 -36.00 20.10
CA THR A 418 -41.55 -36.31 18.68
C THR A 418 -41.18 -37.78 18.46
N PHE A 419 -40.39 -38.38 19.35
CA PHE A 419 -40.13 -39.82 19.33
C PHE A 419 -41.39 -40.65 19.58
N PHE A 420 -42.19 -40.33 20.60
CA PHE A 420 -43.46 -41.03 20.90
C PHE A 420 -44.46 -40.90 19.75
N THR A 421 -44.63 -39.71 19.18
CA THR A 421 -45.52 -39.52 18.02
C THR A 421 -45.05 -40.30 16.79
N SER A 422 -43.74 -40.49 16.59
CA SER A 422 -43.22 -41.36 15.53
C SER A 422 -43.55 -42.84 15.76
N LEU A 423 -43.51 -43.31 17.02
CA LEU A 423 -43.89 -44.69 17.38
C LEU A 423 -45.38 -44.96 17.13
N PHE A 424 -46.24 -43.99 17.40
CA PHE A 424 -47.68 -44.13 17.11
C PHE A 424 -47.98 -44.13 15.60
N LYS A 425 -47.28 -43.31 14.81
CA LYS A 425 -47.36 -43.37 13.33
C LYS A 425 -46.88 -44.71 12.76
N LEU A 426 -45.83 -45.31 13.33
CA LEU A 426 -45.36 -46.65 12.96
C LEU A 426 -46.34 -47.76 13.37
N ARG A 427 -47.08 -47.58 14.47
CA ARG A 427 -48.07 -48.54 14.95
C ARG A 427 -49.36 -48.56 14.11
N GLU A 428 -49.82 -47.43 13.59
CA GLU A 428 -51.02 -47.38 12.73
C GLU A 428 -50.84 -48.15 11.42
N ASN A 429 -49.63 -48.15 10.85
CA ASN A 429 -49.30 -48.98 9.68
C ASN A 429 -49.38 -50.49 9.97
N ASN A 430 -49.20 -50.91 11.22
CA ASN A 430 -49.32 -52.31 11.63
C ASN A 430 -50.74 -52.69 12.10
N VAL A 431 -51.60 -51.72 12.43
CA VAL A 431 -53.00 -51.97 12.83
C VAL A 431 -53.91 -52.11 11.61
N LEU A 432 -53.61 -51.42 10.50
CA LEU A 432 -54.36 -51.57 9.24
C LEU A 432 -54.08 -52.89 8.48
N GLN A 433 -53.10 -53.70 8.90
CA GLN A 433 -52.85 -55.03 8.32
C GLN A 433 -53.56 -56.20 9.03
N ARG A 434 -54.30 -55.98 10.12
CA ARG A 434 -54.97 -57.07 10.87
C ARG A 434 -56.45 -57.33 10.52
N THR A 435 -57.02 -56.61 9.56
CA THR A 435 -58.37 -56.89 9.03
C THR A 435 -58.35 -57.14 7.52
N SER A 436 -57.63 -58.15 7.08
CA SER A 436 -58.00 -58.94 5.89
C SER A 436 -57.11 -60.18 5.75
N ALA A 437 -57.63 -61.32 6.22
CA ALA A 437 -57.20 -62.64 5.78
C ALA A 437 -58.47 -63.33 5.23
N LEU A 438 -58.66 -63.35 3.91
CA LEU A 438 -58.29 -64.46 2.98
C LEU A 438 -59.39 -65.56 2.95
N PRO A 439 -59.50 -66.46 1.94
CA PRO A 439 -58.46 -66.87 0.97
C PRO A 439 -59.00 -67.11 -0.49
N LYS A 440 -58.26 -67.48 -1.55
CA LYS A 440 -57.39 -68.66 -1.75
C LYS A 440 -56.78 -68.63 -3.19
N ARG A 441 -55.52 -69.13 -3.28
CA ARG A 441 -54.87 -69.91 -4.39
C ARG A 441 -54.44 -69.15 -5.67
N ARG A 442 -53.28 -69.41 -6.29
CA ARG A 442 -52.21 -70.45 -6.16
C ARG A 442 -50.97 -70.01 -6.98
N PHE A 443 -49.77 -70.34 -6.48
CA PHE A 443 -48.56 -70.91 -7.17
C PHE A 443 -48.12 -70.35 -8.54
N SER A 444 -46.84 -70.15 -8.90
CA SER A 444 -45.52 -70.33 -8.27
C SER A 444 -44.43 -70.06 -9.32
N GLN A 445 -43.30 -69.51 -8.86
CA GLN A 445 -41.91 -69.83 -9.24
C GLN A 445 -41.27 -69.41 -10.58
N TRP A 446 -40.00 -68.99 -10.40
CA TRP A 446 -38.76 -69.35 -11.14
C TRP A 446 -38.17 -68.20 -12.00
N TYR A 447 -36.91 -67.74 -11.92
CA TYR A 447 -35.76 -67.78 -11.00
C TYR A 447 -34.70 -66.84 -11.65
N ARG A 448 -33.88 -66.08 -10.88
CA ARG A 448 -32.44 -65.67 -11.10
C ARG A 448 -32.01 -65.19 -12.51
N ASN A 449 -31.19 -64.16 -12.75
CA ASN A 449 -30.07 -63.63 -11.97
C ASN A 449 -29.42 -62.42 -12.68
N ARG A 450 -28.76 -61.59 -11.87
CA ARG A 450 -27.51 -60.82 -12.11
C ARG A 450 -27.53 -59.41 -12.73
N ALA A 451 -27.00 -58.52 -11.87
CA ALA A 451 -26.01 -57.46 -12.07
C ALA A 451 -26.53 -56.01 -12.04
N ALA A 452 -25.93 -55.26 -11.12
CA ALA A 452 -26.17 -53.88 -10.71
C ALA A 452 -25.36 -52.87 -11.57
N PRO A 453 -25.14 -51.60 -11.16
CA PRO A 453 -26.09 -50.47 -11.10
C PRO A 453 -25.53 -49.18 -11.77
N ALA A 454 -26.37 -48.18 -12.08
CA ALA A 454 -25.99 -46.74 -12.17
C ALA A 454 -27.27 -45.88 -12.26
N ILE A 455 -27.65 -45.16 -11.21
CA ILE A 455 -27.36 -43.72 -10.95
C ILE A 455 -28.05 -42.78 -11.94
N VAL A 456 -29.08 -42.10 -11.42
CA VAL A 456 -29.79 -40.93 -11.96
C VAL A 456 -28.95 -39.66 -11.71
N PRO A 457 -29.06 -38.62 -12.55
CA PRO A 457 -29.70 -37.40 -12.03
C PRO A 457 -30.71 -36.74 -13.01
N PRO A 458 -31.55 -35.82 -12.49
CA PRO A 458 -32.79 -35.40 -13.14
C PRO A 458 -32.67 -34.10 -13.97
N ILE A 459 -33.75 -33.88 -14.71
CA ILE A 459 -34.03 -32.85 -15.72
C ILE A 459 -34.42 -31.50 -15.07
N ALA A 460 -33.99 -30.41 -15.73
CA ALA A 460 -34.35 -29.00 -15.50
C ALA A 460 -35.83 -28.68 -15.81
N PRO A 461 -36.29 -27.44 -15.58
CA PRO A 461 -36.53 -26.56 -16.76
C PRO A 461 -36.18 -25.08 -16.49
N ALA A 462 -35.44 -24.42 -17.39
CA ALA A 462 -35.93 -23.59 -18.51
C ALA A 462 -36.50 -22.22 -18.10
N SER A 463 -35.80 -21.14 -18.47
CA SER A 463 -36.35 -19.79 -18.55
C SER A 463 -36.18 -19.24 -19.97
N LEU A 464 -37.31 -18.78 -20.51
CA LEU A 464 -37.44 -18.07 -21.78
C LEU A 464 -36.98 -16.61 -21.63
N ALA A 465 -36.51 -16.06 -22.76
CA ALA A 465 -36.23 -14.67 -23.01
C ALA A 465 -37.45 -13.74 -22.80
N TYR A 466 -37.22 -12.46 -22.52
CA TYR A 466 -37.64 -11.37 -23.42
C TYR A 466 -36.94 -10.05 -23.07
N ARG A 467 -36.81 -9.26 -24.13
CA ARG A 467 -36.09 -7.99 -24.34
C ARG A 467 -37.12 -6.85 -24.41
N THR A 468 -36.78 -5.65 -23.93
CA THR A 468 -37.15 -4.31 -24.43
C THR A 468 -36.66 -3.27 -23.41
N ASP A 469 -35.69 -2.41 -23.73
CA ASP A 469 -35.83 -1.12 -24.44
C ASP A 469 -36.75 -0.12 -23.75
N SER A 470 -36.17 0.99 -23.26
CA SER A 470 -36.75 2.33 -23.43
C SER A 470 -35.74 3.43 -23.10
N SER A 471 -35.67 4.37 -24.03
CA SER A 471 -34.91 5.61 -24.15
C SER A 471 -35.38 6.78 -23.25
N ASN A 472 -34.50 7.79 -23.15
CA ASN A 472 -34.73 9.25 -23.19
C ASN A 472 -34.45 10.13 -21.95
N LEU A 473 -33.94 11.32 -22.31
CA LEU A 473 -33.83 12.61 -21.60
C LEU A 473 -32.68 12.77 -20.60
N GLY A 474 -31.86 13.83 -20.62
CA GLY A 474 -31.89 15.05 -21.43
C GLY A 474 -30.67 15.91 -21.10
N THR A 475 -30.23 16.67 -22.11
CA THR A 475 -29.28 17.78 -22.06
C THR A 475 -29.84 18.96 -21.25
N PHE A 476 -29.01 19.62 -20.43
CA PHE A 476 -29.18 21.05 -20.14
C PHE A 476 -27.84 21.76 -19.99
N SER A 477 -27.78 22.91 -20.65
CA SER A 477 -26.66 23.83 -20.80
C SER A 477 -26.93 25.10 -19.97
N VAL A 478 -25.85 25.63 -19.38
CA VAL A 478 -25.47 27.04 -19.17
C VAL A 478 -26.56 28.13 -19.11
N ASP A 479 -26.61 28.82 -17.97
CA ASP A 479 -26.81 30.28 -17.79
C ASP A 479 -25.84 30.67 -16.66
N ARG A 480 -24.83 31.55 -16.74
CA ARG A 480 -24.62 32.90 -17.29
C ARG A 480 -25.53 33.97 -16.69
N VAL A 481 -25.14 34.46 -15.50
CA VAL A 481 -25.50 35.80 -15.01
C VAL A 481 -24.24 36.67 -15.07
N LYS A 482 -24.34 37.80 -15.76
CA LYS A 482 -23.33 38.85 -15.91
C LYS A 482 -24.00 40.21 -15.69
N ALA A 483 -23.24 41.12 -15.07
CA ALA A 483 -23.46 42.57 -14.93
C ALA A 483 -24.55 42.97 -13.91
N GLU A 484 -24.43 44.02 -13.11
CA GLU A 484 -23.83 45.37 -13.28
C GLU A 484 -23.22 45.85 -11.94
N ASP A 485 -21.99 46.37 -11.94
CA ASP A 485 -21.59 47.80 -12.01
C ASP A 485 -22.09 48.68 -10.86
N SER A 486 -21.14 49.21 -10.06
CA SER A 486 -20.91 50.65 -9.90
C SER A 486 -19.80 50.96 -8.88
N ASN A 487 -18.81 51.74 -9.35
CA ASN A 487 -18.13 52.87 -8.68
C ASN A 487 -17.42 52.65 -7.32
N SER A 488 -16.28 53.24 -6.99
CA SER A 488 -15.40 54.21 -7.64
C SER A 488 -14.21 54.46 -6.69
N SER A 489 -13.03 54.67 -7.27
CA SER A 489 -12.04 55.68 -6.87
C SER A 489 -11.23 55.54 -5.56
N LEU A 490 -9.95 55.89 -5.71
CA LEU A 490 -9.07 56.65 -4.81
C LEU A 490 -7.91 55.91 -4.10
N PHE A 491 -6.78 56.62 -4.16
CA PHE A 491 -5.46 56.45 -3.52
C PHE A 491 -4.51 55.43 -4.19
N GLY A 492 -3.35 55.81 -4.71
CA GLY A 492 -2.55 57.02 -4.50
C GLY A 492 -1.16 56.60 -4.02
N ASN A 493 -0.21 56.56 -4.94
CA ASN A 493 1.23 56.53 -4.65
C ASN A 493 1.63 57.79 -3.87
N PRO A 494 2.55 57.68 -2.91
CA PRO A 494 3.91 58.21 -3.12
C PRO A 494 4.96 57.20 -2.59
N GLY A 495 6.20 57.12 -3.07
CA GLY A 495 7.09 58.17 -3.51
C GLY A 495 8.31 58.18 -2.59
N SER A 496 9.45 57.72 -3.12
CA SER A 496 10.84 58.14 -2.83
C SER A 496 11.30 58.41 -1.39
N GLY A 497 12.29 57.61 -0.97
CA GLY A 497 13.25 57.86 0.11
C GLY A 497 14.37 56.84 0.02
#